data_AF-A0A410FWS3-F1
#
_entry.id   AF-A0A410FWS3-F1
#
_cell.length_a   1.000
_cell.length_b   1.000
_cell.length_c   1.000
_cell.angle_alpha   90.00
_cell.angle_beta   90.00
_cell.angle_gamma   90.00
#
_symmetry.space_group_name_H-M   'P 1'
#
loop_
_entity.id
_entity.type
_entity.pdbx_description
1 polymer ?
#
loop_
_entity_poly.entity_id
_entity_poly.type
_entity_poly.pdbx_seq_one_letter_code
_entity_poly.pdbx_strand_id
1 'polypeptide(L)' 'MWFGTPPSLRDLAEMIGASRQATCEEVQLLRAEGLIEVASPRVFLADVEHLRQLS' A
#
# COMPACT_ATOMS: atom_id res chain seq x y z
N MET A 1 -0.11 4.34 -15.49
CA MET A 1 -1.43 3.67 -15.58
C MET A 1 -1.27 2.29 -14.96
N TRP A 2 -2.05 1.95 -13.93
CA TRP A 2 -1.99 0.63 -13.32
C TRP A 2 -2.63 -0.39 -14.27
N PHE A 3 -1.86 -1.35 -14.77
CA PHE A 3 -2.36 -2.47 -15.58
C PHE A 3 -2.70 -3.64 -14.65
N GLY A 4 -3.72 -3.49 -13.80
CA GLY A 4 -4.14 -4.57 -12.89
C GLY A 4 -5.14 -4.14 -11.81
N THR A 5 -5.76 -5.15 -11.19
CA THR A 5 -6.56 -4.96 -9.97
C THR A 5 -5.63 -4.50 -8.84
N PRO A 6 -5.90 -3.36 -8.19
CA PRO A 6 -5.10 -2.94 -7.04
C PRO A 6 -5.11 -4.00 -5.93
N PRO A 7 -3.95 -4.28 -5.30
CA PRO A 7 -3.82 -5.36 -4.34
C PRO A 7 -4.65 -5.07 -3.10
N SER A 8 -5.08 -6.15 -2.45
CA SER A 8 -5.57 -6.09 -1.09
C SER A 8 -4.42 -6.06 -0.08
N LEU A 9 -4.75 -5.75 1.18
CA LEU A 9 -3.79 -5.88 2.30
C LEU A 9 -3.19 -7.29 2.40
N ARG A 10 -3.97 -8.30 2.05
CA ARG A 10 -3.50 -9.69 2.05
C ARG A 10 -2.48 -9.91 0.94
N ASP A 11 -2.77 -9.46 -0.27
CA ASP A 11 -1.86 -9.60 -1.40
C ASP A 11 -0.55 -8.87 -1.12
N LEU A 12 -0.61 -7.67 -0.50
CA LEU A 12 0.58 -6.94 -0.07
C LEU A 12 1.40 -7.72 0.96
N ALA A 13 0.76 -8.28 1.98
CA ALA A 13 1.45 -9.08 3.00
C ALA A 13 2.16 -10.31 2.38
N GLU A 14 1.48 -11.00 1.46
CA GLU A 14 2.03 -12.13 0.71
C GLU A 14 3.21 -11.70 -0.19
N MET A 15 3.10 -10.55 -0.88
CA MET A 15 4.15 -10.02 -1.76
C MET A 15 5.43 -9.63 -1.02
N ILE A 16 5.31 -8.99 0.15
CA ILE A 16 6.47 -8.52 0.92
C ILE A 16 6.97 -9.56 1.93
N GLY A 17 6.29 -10.70 2.04
CA GLY A 17 6.63 -11.78 2.99
C GLY A 17 6.44 -11.38 4.45
N ALA A 18 5.58 -10.41 4.75
CA ALA A 18 5.33 -9.93 6.10
C ALA A 18 4.03 -10.49 6.69
N SER A 19 3.90 -10.38 8.01
CA SER A 19 2.63 -10.68 8.66
C SER A 19 1.56 -9.66 8.26
N ARG A 20 0.29 -10.08 8.30
CA ARG A 20 -0.84 -9.17 8.04
C ARG A 20 -0.86 -7.98 8.99
N GLN A 21 -0.42 -8.16 10.24
CA GLN A 21 -0.39 -7.10 11.24
C GLN A 21 0.67 -6.06 10.90
N ALA A 22 1.92 -6.47 10.65
CA ALA A 22 3.00 -5.56 10.26
C ALA A 22 2.65 -4.81 8.96
N THR A 23 2.04 -5.51 7.99
CA THR A 23 1.57 -4.89 6.74
C THR A 23 0.48 -3.84 7.01
N CYS A 24 -0.42 -4.10 7.95
CA CYS A 24 -1.49 -3.18 8.29
C CYS A 24 -0.97 -1.92 9.00
N GLU A 25 0.01 -2.08 9.90
CA GLU A 25 0.69 -0.96 10.59
C GLU A 25 1.39 -0.06 9.56
N GLU A 26 2.15 -0.66 8.64
CA GLU A 26 2.86 0.09 7.60
C GLU A 26 1.90 0.82 6.64
N VAL A 27 0.83 0.15 6.21
CA VAL A 27 -0.19 0.78 5.35
C VAL A 27 -0.90 1.93 6.06
N GLN A 28 -1.09 1.85 7.38
CA GLN A 28 -1.66 2.98 8.13
C GLN A 28 -0.69 4.17 8.20
N LEU A 29 0.61 3.93 8.34
CA LEU A 29 1.64 4.98 8.30
C LEU A 29 1.67 5.67 6.95
N LEU A 30 1.78 4.91 5.86
CA LEU A 30 1.79 5.45 4.49
C LEU A 30 0.50 6.21 4.16
N ARG A 31 -0.65 5.78 4.70
CA ARG A 31 -1.91 6.51 4.56
C ARG A 31 -1.91 7.82 5.34
N ALA A 32 -1.37 7.82 6.56
CA ALA A 32 -1.25 9.05 7.37
C ALA A 32 -0.34 10.09 6.70
N GLU A 33 0.65 9.64 5.93
CA GLU A 33 1.53 10.48 5.12
C GLU A 33 0.91 10.92 3.77
N GLY A 34 -0.29 10.43 3.44
CA GLY A 34 -0.98 10.75 2.19
C GLY A 34 -0.36 10.08 0.95
N LEU A 35 0.51 9.09 1.14
CA LEU A 35 1.19 8.39 0.05
C LEU A 35 0.29 7.34 -0.62
N ILE A 36 -0.62 6.76 0.16
CA ILE A 36 -1.57 5.75 -0.30
C ILE A 36 -2.99 6.03 0.21
N GLU A 37 -3.96 5.50 -0.52
CA GLU A 37 -5.37 5.48 -0.16
C GLU A 37 -5.85 4.03 0.02
N VAL A 38 -6.72 3.81 0.99
CA VAL A 38 -7.29 2.48 1.26
C VAL A 38 -8.80 2.56 1.07
N ALA A 39 -9.29 2.01 -0.04
CA ALA A 39 -10.71 1.77 -0.27
C ALA A 39 -10.97 0.27 -0.14
N SER A 40 -11.29 -0.16 1.08
CA SER A 40 -11.38 -1.56 1.47
C SER A 40 -12.17 -2.41 0.45
N PRO A 41 -11.62 -3.53 -0.03
CA PRO A 41 -10.40 -4.20 0.45
C PRO A 41 -9.11 -3.77 -0.26
N ARG A 42 -9.11 -2.70 -1.07
CA ARG A 42 -8.03 -2.36 -2.02
C ARG A 42 -7.18 -1.18 -1.58
N VAL A 43 -5.90 -1.23 -1.96
CA VAL A 43 -4.90 -0.18 -1.69
C VAL A 43 -4.50 0.49 -3.00
N PHE A 44 -4.43 1.82 -3.00
CA PHE A 44 -4.13 2.67 -4.15
C PHE A 44 -2.97 3.59 -3.82
N LEU A 45 -2.13 3.92 -4.80
CA LEU A 45 -1.12 4.96 -4.62
C LEU A 45 -1.76 6.33 -4.85
N ALA A 46 -1.52 7.24 -3.93
CA ALA A 46 -2.01 8.63 -3.99
C ALA A 46 -0.91 9.58 -4.48
N ASP A 47 0.32 9.42 -3.98
CA ASP A 47 1.48 10.21 -4.39
C ASP A 47 2.64 9.32 -4.88
N VAL A 48 2.61 9.00 -6.17
CA VAL A 48 3.60 8.12 -6.80
C VAL A 48 4.98 8.79 -6.87
N GLU A 49 5.05 10.10 -7.00
CA GLU A 49 6.32 10.82 -7.14
C GLU A 49 7.08 10.85 -5.82
N HIS A 50 6.37 11.07 -4.70
CA HIS A 50 6.96 10.98 -3.37
C HIS A 50 7.38 9.54 -3.05
N LEU A 51 6.54 8.54 -3.37
CA LEU A 51 6.90 7.12 -3.17
C LEU A 51 8.17 6.71 -3.92
N ARG A 52 8.43 7.28 -5.12
CA ARG A 52 9.66 7.03 -5.87
C ARG A 52 10.92 7.63 -5.25
N GLN A 53 10.78 8.61 -4.35
CA GLN A 53 11.91 9.23 -3.66
C GLN A 53 12.31 8.48 -2.38
N LEU A 54 11.45 7.57 -1.90
CA LEU A 54 11.72 6.73 -0.73
C LEU A 54 12.59 5.49 -1.06
N SER A 55 12.88 5.23 -2.35
CA SER A 55 13.66 4.07 -2.83
C SER A 55 15.15 4.35 -2.97
#